data_AF-A0A8H8MLR8-F1
#
_entry.id   AF-A0A8H8MLR8-F1
#
_cell.length_a   1.000
_cell.length_b   1.000
_cell.length_c   1.000
_cell.angle_alpha   90.00
_cell.angle_beta   90.00
_cell.angle_gamma   90.00
#
_symmetry.space_group_name_H-M   'P 1'
#
loop_
_entity.id
_entity.type
_entity.pdbx_description
1 polymer ?
#
loop_
_entity_poly.entity_id
_entity_poly.type
_entity_poly.pdbx_seq_one_letter_code
_entity_poly.pdbx_strand_id
1 'polypeptide(L)'
;MNSLYTLGLRQTASINGDLEKLRSGENTSSLQGQISASLAAFNRTIDDYESMAKKEVVKTKQEKALMRVSKFRTDATELRLEFDRVKEHVANMASDTCRFESGICINAYMQKAKANRNDLLGDVPQTATRQRFNSSNAPNGYENSENPFAASAQPSYGLREDHVLREHSFIDSTENQLDAFIAQGREVLDNLVDQRNILKGTQRRLLDAANTLGLSRDVIGWVERRTTQDTIIFVLTLDVIVDNSIEWMTKLPPGFTHEVKADLTQRNPPFDKRTGVPILDLDNFCCGERPLEYPLTSSVDWNNTTEARGETHRVLFDTGPEAKSITRNLSALQTPVESIERIVLSHWHRDHSGGIVAALEQIALARAKSPPEDGSIENSSSATKTTPTVVDLHPDRPIARGIAPPPTEKVICRLPEDPTHADILAAGGVVETHSDGHSVANKTVWVSGEIPRLTGFETGLLGGARWREFHSTLSEEVTGDWAPEPDIMDERYVAVDVLGKGLVVLSACSHAGICNVIHSATTTFPGRPIYAVIGGLHLAGPELQDRIGPTVDFIAERLVPSPTYVLPMHCTGFNAKVALSNALGEAVVPAGTGMRIEFAGGNAQEDSRLMGARIQD
;
A
#
# COMPACT_ATOMS: atom_id res chain seq x y z
N MET A 1 -12.84 22.50 -37.75
CA MET A 1 -14.22 22.92 -37.42
C MET A 1 -15.26 22.38 -38.41
N ASN A 2 -15.25 22.71 -39.71
CA ASN A 2 -16.25 22.17 -40.65
C ASN A 2 -16.24 20.63 -40.78
N SER A 3 -15.06 19.99 -40.70
CA SER A 3 -14.92 18.54 -40.69
C SER A 3 -15.66 17.88 -39.51
N LEU A 4 -15.47 18.40 -38.30
CA LEU A 4 -16.12 17.92 -37.08
C LEU A 4 -17.64 18.16 -37.10
N TYR A 5 -18.10 19.27 -37.68
CA TYR A 5 -19.53 19.52 -37.85
C TYR A 5 -20.17 18.48 -38.79
N THR A 6 -19.54 18.20 -39.94
CA THR A 6 -20.00 17.17 -40.87
C THR A 6 -19.94 15.77 -40.25
N LEU A 7 -18.91 15.50 -39.44
CA LEU A 7 -18.79 14.24 -38.70
C LEU A 7 -19.93 14.07 -37.69
N GLY A 8 -20.23 15.11 -36.91
CA GLY A 8 -21.35 15.13 -35.97
C GLY A 8 -22.69 14.85 -36.67
N LEU A 9 -22.96 15.48 -37.82
CA LEU A 9 -24.18 15.20 -38.60
C LEU A 9 -24.26 13.75 -39.09
N ARG A 10 -23.15 13.16 -39.54
CA ARG A 10 -23.11 11.75 -39.95
C ARG A 10 -23.34 10.81 -38.77
N GLN A 11 -22.75 11.09 -37.63
CA GLN A 11 -22.94 10.31 -36.41
C GLN A 11 -24.40 10.37 -35.93
N THR A 12 -25.01 11.55 -35.92
CA THR A 12 -26.45 11.70 -35.64
C THR A 12 -27.31 10.87 -36.60
N ALA A 13 -27.02 10.90 -37.90
CA ALA A 13 -27.77 10.10 -38.89
C ALA A 13 -27.56 8.58 -38.69
N SER A 14 -26.33 8.16 -38.39
CA SER A 14 -25.99 6.76 -38.13
C SER A 14 -26.70 6.22 -36.88
N ILE A 15 -26.67 6.98 -35.78
CA ILE A 15 -27.31 6.58 -34.52
C ILE A 15 -28.83 6.46 -34.71
N ASN A 16 -29.45 7.38 -35.44
CA ASN A 16 -30.87 7.29 -35.78
C ASN A 16 -31.18 6.04 -36.64
N GLY A 17 -30.32 5.72 -37.62
CA GLY A 17 -30.49 4.53 -38.45
C GLY A 17 -30.39 3.23 -37.63
N ASP A 18 -29.47 3.17 -36.67
CA ASP A 18 -29.31 1.99 -35.80
C ASP A 18 -30.43 1.90 -34.74
N LEU A 19 -30.93 3.04 -34.23
CA LEU A 19 -32.12 3.08 -33.37
C LEU A 19 -33.38 2.59 -34.09
N GLU A 20 -33.52 2.89 -35.39
CA GLU A 20 -34.65 2.40 -36.18
C GLU A 20 -34.59 0.88 -36.40
N LYS A 21 -33.39 0.31 -36.58
CA LYS A 21 -33.21 -1.15 -36.61
C LYS A 21 -33.66 -1.82 -35.32
N LEU A 22 -33.30 -1.23 -34.16
CA LEU A 22 -33.79 -1.72 -32.86
C LEU A 22 -35.31 -1.63 -32.75
N ARG A 23 -35.94 -0.56 -33.26
CA ARG A 23 -37.40 -0.41 -33.31
C ARG A 23 -38.07 -1.45 -34.21
N SER A 24 -37.42 -1.83 -35.31
CA SER A 24 -37.92 -2.83 -36.25
C SER A 24 -37.84 -4.28 -35.73
N GLY A 25 -37.31 -4.49 -34.52
CA GLY A 25 -37.24 -5.79 -33.86
C GLY A 25 -35.90 -6.52 -34.01
N GLU A 26 -34.90 -5.89 -34.62
CA GLU A 26 -33.55 -6.45 -34.72
C GLU A 26 -32.80 -6.27 -33.39
N ASN A 27 -33.14 -7.10 -32.40
CA ASN A 27 -32.60 -6.97 -31.06
C ASN A 27 -31.39 -7.90 -30.82
N THR A 28 -30.24 -7.50 -31.35
CA THR A 28 -28.96 -8.18 -31.08
C THR A 28 -28.15 -7.43 -30.03
N SER A 29 -27.44 -8.16 -29.16
CA SER A 29 -26.51 -7.58 -28.19
C SER A 29 -25.38 -6.77 -28.88
N SER A 30 -25.01 -7.16 -30.09
CA SER A 30 -24.06 -6.44 -30.94
C SER A 30 -24.59 -5.06 -31.36
N LEU A 31 -25.85 -4.95 -31.81
CA LEU A 31 -26.45 -3.67 -32.21
C LEU A 31 -26.60 -2.71 -31.02
N GLN A 32 -26.99 -3.22 -29.84
CA GLN A 32 -27.04 -2.41 -28.61
C GLN A 32 -25.64 -1.88 -28.20
N GLY A 33 -24.60 -2.71 -28.35
CA GLY A 33 -23.22 -2.31 -28.14
C GLY A 33 -22.75 -1.25 -29.15
N GLN A 34 -23.12 -1.41 -30.42
CA GLN A 34 -22.80 -0.46 -31.49
C GLN A 34 -23.41 0.93 -31.25
N ILE A 35 -24.67 1.00 -30.82
CA ILE A 35 -25.33 2.28 -30.51
C ILE A 35 -24.70 2.95 -29.29
N SER A 36 -24.39 2.16 -28.25
CA SER A 36 -23.70 2.66 -27.05
C SER A 36 -22.32 3.25 -27.38
N ALA A 37 -21.55 2.57 -28.23
CA ALA A 37 -20.26 3.05 -28.72
C ALA A 37 -20.39 4.31 -29.59
N SER A 38 -21.40 4.35 -30.47
CA SER A 38 -21.66 5.49 -31.35
C SER A 38 -22.08 6.74 -30.57
N LEU A 39 -22.90 6.61 -29.53
CA LEU A 39 -23.26 7.69 -28.61
C LEU A 39 -22.05 8.23 -27.84
N ALA A 40 -21.15 7.35 -27.40
CA ALA A 40 -19.90 7.76 -26.74
C ALA A 40 -18.97 8.51 -27.71
N ALA A 41 -18.83 8.03 -28.95
CA ALA A 41 -18.05 8.69 -29.99
C ALA A 41 -18.63 10.05 -30.40
N PHE A 42 -19.96 10.17 -30.45
CA PHE A 42 -20.64 11.43 -30.73
C PHE A 42 -20.38 12.48 -29.63
N ASN A 43 -20.46 12.10 -28.35
CA ASN A 43 -20.12 13.01 -27.24
C ASN A 43 -18.67 13.53 -27.31
N ARG A 44 -17.70 12.67 -27.62
CA ARG A 44 -16.31 13.10 -27.84
C ARG A 44 -16.19 14.09 -29.01
N THR A 45 -16.93 13.85 -30.09
CA THR A 45 -16.96 14.74 -31.26
C THR A 45 -17.55 16.12 -30.91
N ILE A 46 -18.54 16.16 -30.01
CA ILE A 46 -19.11 17.40 -29.46
C ILE A 46 -18.07 18.16 -28.63
N ASP A 47 -17.35 17.47 -27.75
CA ASP A 47 -16.32 18.08 -26.89
C ASP A 47 -15.15 18.64 -27.73
N ASP A 48 -14.71 17.91 -28.75
CA ASP A 48 -13.68 18.37 -29.70
C ASP A 48 -14.17 19.57 -30.51
N TYR A 49 -15.44 19.57 -30.94
CA TYR A 49 -16.05 20.67 -31.67
C TYR A 49 -16.17 21.93 -30.78
N GLU A 50 -16.52 21.78 -29.50
CA GLU A 50 -16.58 22.85 -28.52
C GLU A 50 -15.21 23.46 -28.22
N SER A 51 -14.19 22.61 -28.05
CA SER A 51 -12.79 23.04 -27.86
C SER A 51 -12.29 23.88 -29.04
N MET A 52 -12.62 23.48 -30.27
CA MET A 52 -12.32 24.27 -31.47
C MET A 52 -13.16 25.55 -31.55
N ALA A 53 -14.44 25.51 -31.17
CA ALA A 53 -15.32 26.67 -31.20
C ALA A 53 -14.84 27.76 -30.24
N LYS A 54 -14.37 27.41 -29.04
CA LYS A 54 -13.80 28.36 -28.06
C LYS A 54 -12.52 29.05 -28.56
N LYS A 55 -11.77 28.42 -29.47
CA LYS A 55 -10.51 28.93 -30.05
C LYS A 55 -10.70 29.75 -31.34
N GLU A 56 -11.93 29.93 -31.81
CA GLU A 56 -12.22 30.68 -33.05
C GLU A 56 -12.09 32.20 -32.83
N VAL A 57 -11.33 32.86 -33.71
CA VAL A 57 -10.98 34.28 -33.58
C VAL A 57 -12.11 35.18 -34.09
N VAL A 58 -12.89 34.71 -35.07
CA VAL A 58 -14.00 35.51 -35.64
C VAL A 58 -15.25 35.35 -34.79
N LYS A 59 -15.62 36.40 -34.04
CA LYS A 59 -16.74 36.41 -33.07
C LYS A 59 -18.06 35.88 -33.64
N THR A 60 -18.44 36.27 -34.86
CA THR A 60 -19.68 35.81 -35.52
C THR A 60 -19.65 34.31 -35.88
N LYS A 61 -18.48 33.75 -36.19
CA LYS A 61 -18.30 32.31 -36.45
C LYS A 61 -18.26 31.52 -35.14
N GLN A 62 -17.65 32.07 -34.10
CA GLN A 62 -17.61 31.51 -32.76
C GLN A 62 -19.03 31.35 -32.18
N GLU A 63 -19.85 32.40 -32.21
CA GLU A 63 -21.25 32.35 -31.75
C GLU A 63 -22.07 31.29 -32.50
N LYS A 64 -21.92 31.23 -33.83
CA LYS A 64 -22.58 30.20 -34.66
C LYS A 64 -22.11 28.78 -34.35
N ALA A 65 -20.83 28.59 -34.04
CA ALA A 65 -20.27 27.30 -33.67
C ALA A 65 -20.76 26.85 -32.28
N LEU A 66 -20.83 27.76 -31.30
CA LEU A 66 -21.35 27.47 -29.97
C LEU A 66 -22.85 27.13 -29.98
N MET A 67 -23.65 27.79 -30.82
CA MET A 67 -25.05 27.39 -31.03
C MET A 67 -25.19 25.97 -31.59
N ARG A 68 -24.29 25.56 -32.50
CA ARG A 68 -24.27 24.18 -33.04
C ARG A 68 -23.85 23.16 -31.98
N VAL A 69 -22.90 23.48 -31.11
CA VAL A 69 -22.52 22.64 -29.95
C VAL A 69 -23.73 22.45 -29.05
N SER A 70 -24.44 23.52 -28.71
CA SER A 70 -25.65 23.45 -27.88
C SER A 70 -26.71 22.55 -28.52
N LYS A 71 -26.93 22.68 -29.84
CA LYS A 71 -27.85 21.79 -30.57
C LYS A 71 -27.41 20.32 -30.49
N PHE A 72 -26.14 20.02 -30.77
CA PHE A 72 -25.66 18.64 -30.70
C PHE A 72 -25.73 18.04 -29.29
N ARG A 73 -25.54 18.83 -28.23
CA ARG A 73 -25.75 18.35 -26.86
C ARG A 73 -27.20 17.98 -26.60
N THR A 74 -28.15 18.78 -27.08
CA THR A 74 -29.57 18.43 -27.00
C THR A 74 -29.86 17.15 -27.79
N ASP A 75 -29.38 17.06 -29.04
CA ASP A 75 -29.57 15.87 -29.88
C ASP A 75 -28.95 14.61 -29.21
N ALA A 76 -27.78 14.71 -28.58
CA ALA A 76 -27.14 13.60 -27.87
C ALA A 76 -27.95 13.13 -26.66
N THR A 77 -28.55 14.07 -25.91
CA THR A 77 -29.42 13.73 -24.78
C THR A 77 -30.71 13.06 -25.23
N GLU A 78 -31.31 13.53 -26.33
CA GLU A 78 -32.53 12.95 -26.90
C GLU A 78 -32.28 11.53 -27.41
N LEU A 79 -31.23 11.31 -28.20
CA LEU A 79 -30.87 10.00 -28.72
C LEU A 79 -30.58 8.99 -27.60
N ARG A 80 -29.98 9.43 -26.49
CA ARG A 80 -29.72 8.57 -25.33
C ARG A 80 -31.02 8.18 -24.62
N LEU A 81 -31.92 9.13 -24.42
CA LEU A 81 -33.24 8.86 -23.84
C LEU A 81 -34.06 7.91 -24.72
N GLU A 82 -33.99 8.06 -26.04
CA GLU A 82 -34.64 7.13 -26.97
C GLU A 82 -34.04 5.73 -26.90
N PHE A 83 -32.72 5.61 -26.86
CA PHE A 83 -32.04 4.32 -26.71
C PHE A 83 -32.47 3.59 -25.43
N ASP A 84 -32.49 4.29 -24.30
CA ASP A 84 -32.88 3.71 -23.02
C ASP A 84 -34.35 3.24 -23.02
N ARG A 85 -35.28 4.01 -23.63
CA ARG A 85 -36.69 3.60 -23.78
C ARG A 85 -36.86 2.34 -24.64
N VAL A 86 -36.16 2.27 -25.78
CA VAL A 86 -36.26 1.12 -26.69
C VAL A 86 -35.67 -0.12 -26.02
N LYS A 87 -34.57 0.03 -25.28
CA LYS A 87 -33.96 -1.05 -24.50
C LYS A 87 -34.88 -1.58 -23.40
N GLU A 88 -35.61 -0.70 -22.70
CA GLU A 88 -36.57 -1.09 -21.68
C GLU A 88 -37.79 -1.83 -22.28
N HIS A 89 -38.32 -1.36 -23.41
CA HIS A 89 -39.43 -2.02 -24.11
C HIS A 89 -39.06 -3.46 -24.54
N VAL A 90 -37.84 -3.63 -25.04
CA VAL A 90 -37.27 -4.92 -25.43
C VAL A 90 -37.06 -5.85 -24.23
N ALA A 91 -36.56 -5.34 -23.10
CA ALA A 91 -36.36 -6.12 -21.89
C ALA A 91 -37.69 -6.64 -21.31
N ASN A 92 -38.75 -5.83 -21.39
CA ASN A 92 -40.09 -6.22 -20.97
C ASN A 92 -40.68 -7.32 -21.86
N MET A 93 -40.49 -7.26 -23.18
CA MET A 93 -40.94 -8.32 -24.11
C MET A 93 -40.24 -9.67 -23.87
N ALA A 94 -38.96 -9.67 -23.47
CA ALA A 94 -38.23 -10.90 -23.13
C ALA A 94 -38.70 -11.54 -21.82
N SER A 95 -39.25 -10.75 -20.89
CA SER A 95 -39.71 -11.23 -19.58
C SER A 95 -41.05 -12.00 -19.65
N ASP A 96 -41.91 -11.67 -20.60
CA ASP A 96 -43.20 -12.35 -20.80
C ASP A 96 -43.03 -13.74 -21.45
N THR A 97 -42.01 -13.94 -22.28
CA THR A 97 -41.68 -15.25 -22.88
C THR A 97 -41.12 -16.23 -21.84
N CYS A 98 -40.28 -15.75 -20.91
CA CYS A 98 -39.71 -16.56 -19.83
C CYS A 98 -40.75 -17.01 -18.78
N ARG A 99 -41.87 -16.31 -18.64
CA ARG A 99 -42.98 -16.73 -17.76
C ARG A 99 -43.77 -17.93 -18.31
N PHE A 100 -43.78 -18.14 -19.63
CA PHE A 100 -44.51 -19.24 -20.25
C PHE A 100 -43.76 -20.58 -20.15
N GLU A 101 -42.42 -20.58 -20.28
CA GLU A 101 -41.60 -21.80 -20.18
C GLU A 101 -41.37 -22.25 -18.73
N SER A 102 -41.30 -21.31 -17.78
CA SER A 102 -41.12 -21.62 -16.34
C SER A 102 -42.35 -22.29 -15.69
N GLY A 103 -43.54 -22.08 -16.25
CA GLY A 103 -44.79 -22.70 -15.77
C GLY A 103 -44.92 -24.19 -16.09
N ILE A 104 -44.24 -24.66 -17.15
CA ILE A 104 -44.31 -26.06 -17.60
C ILE A 104 -43.37 -26.95 -16.77
N CYS A 105 -42.18 -26.43 -16.39
CA CYS A 105 -41.20 -27.19 -15.60
C CYS A 105 -41.60 -27.40 -14.13
N ILE A 106 -42.33 -26.46 -13.51
CA ILE A 106 -42.74 -26.59 -12.09
C ILE A 106 -43.84 -27.65 -11.90
N ASN A 107 -44.76 -27.80 -12.86
CA ASN A 107 -45.82 -28.80 -12.78
C ASN A 107 -45.30 -30.24 -12.92
N ALA A 108 -44.25 -30.46 -13.72
CA ALA A 108 -43.64 -31.78 -13.90
C ALA A 108 -42.90 -32.27 -12.62
N TYR A 109 -42.31 -31.35 -11.86
CA TYR A 109 -41.59 -31.69 -10.62
C TYR A 109 -42.54 -31.95 -9.43
N MET A 110 -43.66 -31.23 -9.35
CA MET A 110 -44.68 -31.41 -8.29
C MET A 110 -45.49 -32.71 -8.41
N GLN A 111 -45.70 -33.26 -9.62
CA GLN A 111 -46.41 -34.54 -9.78
C GLN A 111 -45.57 -35.75 -9.37
N LYS A 112 -44.25 -35.74 -9.61
CA LYS A 112 -43.34 -36.83 -9.17
C LYS A 112 -43.21 -36.92 -7.65
N ALA A 113 -43.31 -35.81 -6.93
CA ALA A 113 -43.21 -35.78 -5.47
C ALA A 113 -44.47 -36.28 -4.73
N LYS A 114 -45.64 -36.34 -5.40
CA LYS A 114 -46.88 -36.88 -4.80
C LYS A 114 -47.07 -38.39 -4.98
N ALA A 115 -46.40 -39.01 -5.94
CA ALA A 115 -46.50 -40.45 -6.19
C ALA A 115 -45.67 -41.32 -5.23
N ASN A 116 -44.68 -40.74 -4.54
CA ASN A 116 -43.69 -41.49 -3.75
C ASN A 116 -43.98 -41.55 -2.24
N ARG A 117 -45.22 -41.27 -1.81
CA ARG A 117 -45.56 -41.13 -0.38
C ARG A 117 -46.52 -42.19 0.18
N ASN A 118 -46.82 -43.25 -0.58
CA ASN A 118 -47.80 -44.27 -0.19
C ASN A 118 -47.28 -45.73 -0.07
N ASP A 119 -45.96 -45.98 -0.14
CA ASP A 119 -45.43 -47.36 -0.20
C ASP A 119 -44.48 -47.71 0.95
N LEU A 120 -44.93 -47.47 2.19
CA LEU A 120 -44.26 -47.92 3.41
C LEU A 120 -45.28 -48.49 4.39
N LEU A 121 -45.64 -49.77 4.22
CA LEU A 121 -46.12 -50.72 5.23
C LEU A 121 -46.42 -52.09 4.57
N GLY A 122 -45.64 -53.13 4.90
CA GLY A 122 -46.14 -54.53 4.91
C GLY A 122 -45.46 -55.59 4.01
N ASP A 123 -44.63 -56.42 4.65
CA ASP A 123 -44.43 -57.87 4.47
C ASP A 123 -43.62 -58.52 3.31
N VAL A 124 -43.07 -59.70 3.68
CA VAL A 124 -41.85 -60.39 3.20
C VAL A 124 -42.16 -61.54 2.19
N PRO A 125 -41.20 -62.40 1.76
CA PRO A 125 -40.66 -62.46 0.39
C PRO A 125 -41.07 -63.73 -0.40
N GLN A 126 -40.94 -63.75 -1.73
CA GLN A 126 -40.71 -65.01 -2.46
C GLN A 126 -40.14 -64.85 -3.88
N THR A 127 -39.40 -65.89 -4.21
CA THR A 127 -38.61 -66.29 -5.39
C THR A 127 -39.21 -66.14 -6.80
N ALA A 128 -38.28 -65.98 -7.75
CA ALA A 128 -38.19 -66.63 -9.06
C ALA A 128 -38.88 -66.03 -10.31
N THR A 129 -38.07 -66.05 -11.38
CA THR A 129 -38.37 -66.33 -12.80
C THR A 129 -38.97 -65.25 -13.72
N ARG A 130 -38.17 -65.00 -14.78
CA ARG A 130 -38.50 -64.96 -16.21
C ARG A 130 -39.57 -63.99 -16.75
N GLN A 131 -39.09 -63.27 -17.76
CA GLN A 131 -39.67 -63.05 -19.10
C GLN A 131 -40.60 -61.85 -19.36
N ARG A 132 -40.17 -61.13 -20.41
CA ARG A 132 -40.94 -60.57 -21.55
C ARG A 132 -41.90 -59.42 -21.27
N PHE A 133 -41.70 -58.32 -22.00
CA PHE A 133 -42.70 -57.61 -22.84
C PHE A 133 -41.88 -56.67 -23.75
N ASN A 134 -41.54 -57.07 -24.97
CA ASN A 134 -42.32 -56.97 -26.21
C ASN A 134 -43.04 -55.64 -26.43
N SER A 135 -42.39 -54.86 -27.29
CA SER A 135 -42.84 -53.73 -28.09
C SER A 135 -44.01 -54.07 -29.00
N SER A 136 -44.91 -53.09 -29.20
CA SER A 136 -45.80 -53.07 -30.35
C SER A 136 -45.94 -51.65 -30.92
N ASN A 137 -45.53 -51.56 -32.18
CA ASN A 137 -46.04 -50.73 -33.28
C ASN A 137 -45.47 -49.32 -33.51
N ALA A 138 -44.49 -49.31 -34.43
CA ALA A 138 -44.13 -48.25 -35.39
C ALA A 138 -45.24 -48.02 -36.44
N PRO A 139 -45.10 -47.07 -37.39
CA PRO A 139 -44.29 -47.31 -38.61
C PRO A 139 -43.52 -46.06 -39.12
N ASN A 140 -42.22 -46.18 -39.42
CA ASN A 140 -41.58 -46.43 -40.73
C ASN A 140 -41.01 -45.16 -41.40
N GLY A 141 -39.74 -45.23 -41.78
CA GLY A 141 -39.09 -44.22 -42.62
C GLY A 141 -37.57 -44.43 -42.74
N TYR A 142 -37.19 -45.51 -43.41
CA TYR A 142 -35.88 -46.09 -43.72
C TYR A 142 -34.62 -45.22 -43.86
N GLU A 143 -33.53 -45.86 -43.41
CA GLU A 143 -32.11 -45.68 -43.66
C GLU A 143 -31.72 -45.37 -45.11
N ASN A 144 -30.58 -44.66 -45.28
CA ASN A 144 -29.61 -45.01 -46.31
C ASN A 144 -28.19 -44.79 -45.78
N SER A 145 -27.42 -45.87 -45.76
CA SER A 145 -25.99 -45.91 -45.49
C SER A 145 -25.19 -45.57 -46.75
N GLU A 146 -24.03 -44.95 -46.54
CA GLU A 146 -23.07 -44.62 -47.58
C GLU A 146 -22.39 -45.88 -48.10
N ASN A 147 -22.42 -46.09 -49.42
CA ASN A 147 -21.56 -47.06 -50.10
C ASN A 147 -20.96 -46.43 -51.38
N PRO A 148 -19.62 -46.27 -51.51
CA PRO A 148 -19.03 -45.42 -52.55
C PRO A 148 -18.75 -46.10 -53.91
N PHE A 149 -19.15 -47.36 -54.12
CA PHE A 149 -18.81 -48.08 -55.37
C PHE A 149 -20.01 -48.82 -55.96
N ALA A 150 -20.83 -48.09 -56.71
CA ALA A 150 -21.70 -48.67 -57.73
C ALA A 150 -21.72 -47.74 -58.96
N ALA A 151 -20.93 -48.10 -59.97
CA ALA A 151 -20.93 -47.45 -61.27
C ALA A 151 -21.88 -48.20 -62.22
N SER A 152 -22.85 -47.49 -62.79
CA SER A 152 -23.46 -47.84 -64.08
C SER A 152 -23.71 -46.57 -64.89
N ALA A 153 -23.24 -46.60 -66.12
CA ALA A 153 -22.98 -45.49 -67.02
C ALA A 153 -24.21 -44.87 -67.71
N GLN A 154 -24.20 -43.54 -67.90
CA GLN A 154 -24.47 -42.82 -69.16
C GLN A 154 -24.00 -41.34 -69.02
N PRO A 155 -23.60 -40.66 -70.12
CA PRO A 155 -22.76 -39.45 -70.07
C PRO A 155 -23.58 -38.16 -69.95
N SER A 156 -23.34 -37.38 -68.89
CA SER A 156 -23.79 -35.99 -68.80
C SER A 156 -22.57 -35.08 -68.82
N TYR A 157 -22.29 -34.51 -69.99
CA TYR A 157 -21.22 -33.53 -70.18
C TYR A 157 -21.47 -32.19 -69.42
N GLY A 158 -22.61 -32.01 -68.74
CA GLY A 158 -22.92 -30.76 -68.00
C GLY A 158 -22.72 -30.81 -66.49
N LEU A 159 -22.73 -31.98 -65.85
CA LEU A 159 -22.73 -32.07 -64.38
C LEU A 159 -21.35 -31.81 -63.75
N ARG A 160 -20.27 -32.13 -64.47
CA ARG A 160 -18.91 -31.95 -63.95
C ARG A 160 -18.45 -30.50 -64.04
N GLU A 161 -18.81 -29.79 -65.12
CA GLU A 161 -18.53 -28.36 -65.27
C GLU A 161 -19.34 -27.54 -64.25
N ASP A 162 -20.63 -27.84 -64.04
CA ASP A 162 -21.45 -27.15 -63.04
C ASP A 162 -21.03 -27.43 -61.58
N HIS A 163 -20.39 -28.58 -61.31
CA HIS A 163 -19.82 -28.87 -60.00
C HIS A 163 -18.50 -28.12 -59.79
N VAL A 164 -17.63 -28.10 -60.81
CA VAL A 164 -16.35 -27.38 -60.76
C VAL A 164 -16.57 -25.87 -60.69
N LEU A 165 -17.56 -25.32 -61.39
CA LEU A 165 -17.91 -23.90 -61.30
C LEU A 165 -18.50 -23.53 -59.92
N ARG A 166 -19.26 -24.44 -59.30
CA ARG A 166 -19.74 -24.25 -57.91
C ARG A 166 -18.62 -24.35 -56.89
N GLU A 167 -17.70 -25.30 -57.04
CA GLU A 167 -16.52 -25.38 -56.17
C GLU A 167 -15.61 -24.16 -56.35
N HIS A 168 -15.40 -23.69 -57.58
CA HIS A 168 -14.58 -22.51 -57.83
C HIS A 168 -15.21 -21.25 -57.23
N SER A 169 -16.51 -21.04 -57.45
CA SER A 169 -17.22 -19.90 -56.85
C SER A 169 -17.30 -19.99 -55.32
N PHE A 170 -17.39 -21.19 -54.76
CA PHE A 170 -17.29 -21.42 -53.33
C PHE A 170 -15.90 -21.09 -52.78
N ILE A 171 -14.83 -21.54 -53.45
CA ILE A 171 -13.44 -21.23 -53.09
C ILE A 171 -13.19 -19.72 -53.17
N ASP A 172 -13.58 -19.07 -54.25
CA ASP A 172 -13.42 -17.61 -54.42
C ASP A 172 -14.18 -16.84 -53.33
N SER A 173 -15.39 -17.30 -52.97
CA SER A 173 -16.17 -16.67 -51.89
C SER A 173 -15.53 -16.87 -50.52
N THR A 174 -14.88 -18.01 -50.31
CA THR A 174 -14.20 -18.34 -49.05
C THR A 174 -12.89 -17.57 -48.93
N GLU A 175 -12.14 -17.43 -50.02
CA GLU A 175 -10.90 -16.64 -50.06
C GLU A 175 -11.18 -15.17 -49.73
N ASN A 176 -12.21 -14.59 -50.35
CA ASN A 176 -12.63 -13.22 -50.04
C ASN A 176 -13.11 -13.05 -48.58
N GLN A 177 -13.75 -14.07 -48.00
CA GLN A 177 -14.14 -14.05 -46.58
C GLN A 177 -12.94 -14.17 -45.64
N LEU A 178 -11.96 -15.01 -45.96
CA LEU A 178 -10.73 -15.16 -45.17
C LEU A 178 -9.91 -13.88 -45.19
N ASP A 179 -9.78 -13.22 -46.33
CA ASP A 179 -9.12 -11.92 -46.45
C ASP A 179 -9.83 -10.83 -45.63
N ALA A 180 -11.16 -10.85 -45.60
CA ALA A 180 -11.94 -9.96 -44.73
C ALA A 180 -11.68 -10.24 -43.24
N PHE A 181 -11.58 -11.50 -42.83
CA PHE A 181 -11.24 -11.86 -41.45
C PHE A 181 -9.82 -11.48 -41.06
N ILE A 182 -8.85 -11.61 -41.97
CA ILE A 182 -7.46 -11.19 -41.73
C ILE A 182 -7.38 -9.66 -41.61
N ALA A 183 -8.09 -8.93 -42.48
CA ALA A 183 -8.16 -7.47 -42.39
C ALA A 183 -8.79 -7.02 -41.06
N GLN A 184 -9.88 -7.67 -40.64
CA GLN A 184 -10.52 -7.41 -39.36
C GLN A 184 -9.60 -7.76 -38.17
N GLY A 185 -8.88 -8.88 -38.24
CA GLY A 185 -7.90 -9.26 -37.23
C GLY A 185 -6.76 -8.26 -37.10
N ARG A 186 -6.28 -7.72 -38.22
CA ARG A 186 -5.25 -6.68 -38.24
C ARG A 186 -5.76 -5.37 -37.63
N GLU A 187 -6.97 -4.95 -37.95
CA GLU A 187 -7.60 -3.76 -37.38
C GLU A 187 -7.80 -3.89 -35.86
N VAL A 188 -8.18 -5.07 -35.36
CA VAL A 188 -8.29 -5.34 -33.92
C VAL A 188 -6.92 -5.25 -33.24
N LEU A 189 -5.87 -5.80 -33.85
CA LEU A 189 -4.51 -5.73 -33.30
C LEU A 189 -3.97 -4.28 -33.29
N ASP A 190 -4.20 -3.51 -34.35
CA ASP A 190 -3.80 -2.11 -34.42
C ASP A 190 -4.53 -1.28 -33.35
N ASN A 191 -5.83 -1.52 -33.15
CA ASN A 191 -6.60 -0.92 -32.05
C ASN A 191 -6.05 -1.29 -30.65
N LEU A 192 -5.61 -2.53 -30.44
CA LEU A 192 -5.02 -2.95 -29.17
C LEU A 192 -3.65 -2.29 -28.93
N VAL A 193 -2.86 -2.10 -29.98
CA VAL A 193 -1.59 -1.37 -29.92
C VAL A 193 -1.83 0.11 -29.58
N ASP A 194 -2.83 0.73 -30.20
CA ASP A 194 -3.21 2.12 -29.92
C ASP A 194 -3.75 2.29 -28.49
N GLN A 195 -4.58 1.37 -28.01
CA GLN A 195 -5.05 1.34 -26.62
C GLN A 195 -3.89 1.24 -25.63
N ARG A 196 -2.88 0.39 -25.91
CA ARG A 196 -1.68 0.28 -25.08
C ARG A 196 -0.89 1.59 -25.02
N ASN A 197 -0.77 2.30 -26.14
CA ASN A 197 -0.08 3.59 -26.20
C ASN A 197 -0.85 4.69 -25.44
N ILE A 198 -2.19 4.69 -25.51
CA ILE A 198 -3.06 5.57 -24.73
C ILE A 198 -2.92 5.28 -23.23
N LEU A 199 -2.90 4.01 -22.82
CA LEU A 199 -2.70 3.61 -21.43
C LEU A 199 -1.34 4.06 -20.90
N LYS A 200 -0.26 3.90 -21.67
CA LYS A 200 1.07 4.42 -21.32
C LYS A 200 1.07 5.96 -21.19
N GLY A 201 0.38 6.66 -22.08
CA GLY A 201 0.23 8.11 -22.01
C GLY A 201 -0.55 8.57 -20.77
N THR A 202 -1.57 7.80 -20.39
CA THR A 202 -2.40 8.04 -19.20
C THR A 202 -1.60 7.80 -17.92
N GLN A 203 -0.84 6.70 -17.87
CA GLN A 203 0.08 6.40 -16.77
C GLN A 203 1.11 7.53 -16.58
N ARG A 204 1.69 8.03 -17.67
CA ARG A 204 2.63 9.16 -17.61
C ARG A 204 1.99 10.43 -17.04
N ARG A 205 0.76 10.74 -17.44
CA ARG A 205 0.01 11.90 -16.91
C ARG A 205 -0.38 11.72 -15.44
N LEU A 206 -0.70 10.50 -15.01
CA LEU A 206 -0.96 10.19 -13.60
C LEU A 206 0.31 10.34 -12.75
N LEU A 207 1.46 9.87 -13.24
CA LEU A 207 2.76 10.09 -12.61
C LEU A 207 3.10 11.57 -12.53
N ASP A 208 2.88 12.34 -13.59
CA ASP A 208 3.11 13.79 -13.60
C ASP A 208 2.19 14.53 -12.62
N ALA A 209 0.92 14.12 -12.52
CA ALA A 209 -0.02 14.67 -11.55
C ALA A 209 0.34 14.30 -10.10
N ALA A 210 0.78 13.07 -9.84
CA ALA A 210 1.21 12.63 -8.52
C ALA A 210 2.51 13.32 -8.08
N ASN A 211 3.46 13.55 -8.99
CA ASN A 211 4.64 14.39 -8.73
C ASN A 211 4.23 15.85 -8.44
N THR A 212 3.18 16.36 -9.09
CA THR A 212 2.63 17.70 -8.83
C THR A 212 1.95 17.80 -7.46
N LEU A 213 1.46 16.67 -6.92
CA LEU A 213 0.93 16.53 -5.55
C LEU A 213 2.01 16.24 -4.50
N GLY A 214 3.29 16.25 -4.86
CA GLY A 214 4.40 16.00 -3.94
C GLY A 214 4.61 14.53 -3.56
N LEU A 215 3.93 13.58 -4.23
CA LEU A 215 4.17 12.15 -4.02
C LEU A 215 5.45 11.75 -4.74
N SER A 216 6.42 11.18 -4.03
CA SER A 216 7.69 10.74 -4.64
C SER A 216 7.44 9.56 -5.60
N ARG A 217 8.35 9.37 -6.57
CA ARG A 217 8.33 8.20 -7.46
C ARG A 217 8.33 6.88 -6.68
N ASP A 218 8.87 6.86 -5.47
CA ASP A 218 8.84 5.69 -4.59
C ASP A 218 7.47 5.49 -3.94
N VAL A 219 6.79 6.55 -3.50
CA VAL A 219 5.39 6.47 -3.02
C VAL A 219 4.48 5.99 -4.15
N ILE A 220 4.61 6.56 -5.34
CA ILE A 220 3.81 6.16 -6.51
C ILE A 220 4.15 4.73 -6.91
N GLY A 221 5.43 4.35 -6.88
CA GLY A 221 5.87 2.97 -7.16
C GLY A 221 5.37 1.98 -6.11
N TRP A 222 5.26 2.38 -4.85
CA TRP A 222 4.71 1.56 -3.77
C TRP A 222 3.18 1.41 -3.91
N VAL A 223 2.47 2.48 -4.30
CA VAL A 223 1.02 2.47 -4.55
C VAL A 223 0.65 1.74 -5.87
N GLU A 224 1.34 2.01 -6.98
CA GLU A 224 1.10 1.37 -8.28
C GLU A 224 1.41 -0.13 -8.24
N ARG A 225 2.51 -0.55 -7.59
CA ARG A 225 2.92 -1.98 -7.56
C ARG A 225 2.05 -2.87 -6.68
N ARG A 226 1.12 -2.32 -5.90
CA ARG A 226 0.09 -3.07 -5.15
C ARG A 226 -1.11 -3.47 -5.98
N THR A 227 -1.35 -2.77 -7.10
CA THR A 227 -2.38 -3.20 -8.06
C THR A 227 -1.97 -4.49 -8.79
N THR A 228 -0.66 -4.75 -8.87
CA THR A 228 -0.08 -6.07 -9.11
C THR A 228 0.09 -6.81 -7.78
N GLN A 229 -0.17 -8.11 -7.74
CA GLN A 229 -0.19 -8.95 -6.53
C GLN A 229 1.17 -9.08 -5.80
N ASP A 230 2.17 -8.24 -6.11
CA ASP A 230 3.61 -8.53 -5.98
C ASP A 230 4.26 -8.27 -4.62
N THR A 231 3.59 -7.58 -3.68
CA THR A 231 4.19 -7.26 -2.37
C THR A 231 3.14 -7.23 -1.25
N ILE A 232 2.37 -8.31 -1.16
CA ILE A 232 1.39 -8.49 -0.09
C ILE A 232 2.12 -8.99 1.16
N ILE A 233 2.11 -8.21 2.23
CA ILE A 233 2.68 -8.60 3.54
C ILE A 233 1.64 -9.42 4.29
N PHE A 234 1.97 -10.68 4.53
CA PHE A 234 1.09 -11.64 5.20
C PHE A 234 1.34 -11.72 6.69
N VAL A 235 2.54 -11.43 7.17
CA VAL A 235 2.83 -11.40 8.60
C VAL A 235 3.84 -10.28 8.85
N LEU A 236 3.53 -9.45 9.85
CA LEU A 236 4.48 -8.52 10.44
C LEU A 236 4.71 -8.93 11.89
N THR A 237 5.94 -9.27 12.23
CA THR A 237 6.36 -9.55 13.61
C THR A 237 7.28 -8.45 14.09
N LEU A 238 7.01 -7.93 15.28
CA LEU A 238 7.77 -6.89 15.95
C LEU A 238 8.30 -7.43 17.28
N ASP A 239 9.62 -7.57 17.41
CA ASP A 239 10.26 -7.86 18.70
C ASP A 239 10.77 -6.55 19.32
N VAL A 240 10.37 -6.27 20.56
CA VAL A 240 10.93 -5.16 21.36
C VAL A 240 12.23 -5.63 21.99
N ILE A 241 13.36 -5.20 21.44
CA ILE A 241 14.69 -5.59 21.93
C ILE A 241 15.10 -4.72 23.10
N VAL A 242 14.83 -3.43 23.00
CA VAL A 242 15.07 -2.44 24.05
C VAL A 242 13.80 -1.62 24.17
N ASP A 243 13.38 -1.36 25.41
CA ASP A 243 12.42 -0.34 25.85
C ASP A 243 12.64 -0.07 27.33
N ASN A 244 12.59 1.21 27.69
CA ASN A 244 12.65 1.68 29.06
C ASN A 244 11.45 2.57 29.35
N SER A 245 10.82 2.35 30.50
CA SER A 245 9.99 3.39 31.10
C SER A 245 10.87 4.29 31.96
N ILE A 246 11.85 5.01 31.38
CA ILE A 246 12.53 6.06 32.16
C ILE A 246 11.60 7.27 32.18
N GLU A 247 10.99 7.48 33.34
CA GLU A 247 10.12 8.62 33.64
C GLU A 247 10.89 9.87 34.06
N TRP A 248 12.15 10.02 33.67
CA TRP A 248 13.04 11.12 34.10
C TRP A 248 12.54 12.50 33.67
N MET A 249 11.67 12.53 32.67
CA MET A 249 10.97 13.70 32.18
C MET A 249 9.71 14.02 33.00
N THR A 250 9.13 13.05 33.72
CA THR A 250 7.86 13.24 34.45
C THR A 250 8.04 14.07 35.71
N LYS A 251 7.07 14.92 36.06
CA LYS A 251 7.11 15.62 37.35
C LYS A 251 6.91 14.65 38.52
N LEU A 252 7.92 14.51 39.37
CA LEU A 252 7.81 13.69 40.58
C LEU A 252 7.20 14.46 41.76
N PRO A 253 6.55 13.75 42.71
CA PRO A 253 6.15 14.33 43.98
C PRO A 253 7.35 14.87 44.79
N PRO A 254 7.13 15.82 45.73
CA PRO A 254 8.18 16.27 46.62
C PRO A 254 8.88 15.11 47.35
N GLY A 255 10.21 15.12 47.38
CA GLY A 255 11.04 14.09 48.01
C GLY A 255 11.57 13.01 47.06
N PHE A 256 11.10 12.96 45.81
CA PHE A 256 11.62 12.05 44.78
C PHE A 256 12.50 12.82 43.79
N THR A 257 13.58 12.21 43.31
CA THR A 257 14.54 12.82 42.39
C THR A 257 14.86 11.86 41.26
N HIS A 258 14.91 12.38 40.04
CA HIS A 258 15.30 11.62 38.86
C HIS A 258 16.80 11.39 38.78
N GLU A 259 17.15 10.25 38.19
CA GLU A 259 18.52 9.85 37.85
C GLU A 259 19.30 10.92 37.11
N VAL A 260 18.75 11.60 36.09
CA VAL A 260 19.48 12.63 35.33
C VAL A 260 19.95 13.78 36.23
N LYS A 261 19.09 14.25 37.15
CA LYS A 261 19.47 15.31 38.09
C LYS A 261 20.54 14.82 39.06
N ALA A 262 20.42 13.59 39.56
CA ALA A 262 21.42 12.99 40.42
C ALA A 262 22.77 12.83 39.69
N ASP A 263 22.75 12.39 38.44
CA ASP A 263 23.95 12.17 37.63
C ASP A 263 24.70 13.47 37.37
N LEU A 264 23.98 14.50 36.90
CA LEU A 264 24.55 15.82 36.61
C LEU A 264 25.08 16.56 37.84
N THR A 265 24.53 16.28 39.04
CA THR A 265 24.89 17.04 40.25
C THR A 265 25.77 16.27 41.24
N GLN A 266 25.73 14.94 41.25
CA GLN A 266 26.36 14.11 42.29
C GLN A 266 27.47 13.22 41.73
N ARG A 267 27.44 12.85 40.44
CA ARG A 267 28.39 11.88 39.86
C ARG A 267 29.58 12.49 39.12
N ASN A 268 29.69 13.82 39.12
CA ASN A 268 30.76 14.57 38.45
C ASN A 268 30.97 14.09 36.99
N PRO A 269 29.94 14.24 36.14
CA PRO A 269 29.96 13.76 34.76
C PRO A 269 31.15 14.32 33.98
N PRO A 270 31.64 13.59 32.96
CA PRO A 270 32.72 14.07 32.12
C PRO A 270 32.35 15.42 31.49
N PHE A 271 33.24 16.39 31.63
CA PHE A 271 33.02 17.74 31.11
C PHE A 271 33.58 17.86 29.70
N ASP A 272 32.75 18.30 28.76
CA ASP A 272 33.18 18.52 27.40
C ASP A 272 33.78 19.93 27.24
N LYS A 273 35.10 19.96 27.07
CA LYS A 273 35.83 21.21 26.82
C LYS A 273 35.42 21.88 25.49
N ARG A 274 34.94 21.10 24.50
CA ARG A 274 34.54 21.62 23.18
C ARG A 274 33.27 22.44 23.28
N THR A 275 32.26 21.91 23.97
CA THR A 275 30.92 22.51 24.06
C THR A 275 30.67 23.30 25.34
N GLY A 276 31.60 23.23 26.30
CA GLY A 276 31.54 23.98 27.56
C GLY A 276 30.47 23.51 28.54
N VAL A 277 29.95 22.28 28.37
CA VAL A 277 28.90 21.70 29.22
C VAL A 277 29.24 20.24 29.60
N PRO A 278 28.66 19.71 30.69
CA PRO A 278 28.75 18.30 31.02
C PRO A 278 28.16 17.37 29.94
N ILE A 279 28.71 16.17 29.82
CA ILE A 279 28.16 15.08 29.00
C ILE A 279 27.26 14.21 29.88
N LEU A 280 26.05 13.93 29.41
CA LEU A 280 25.14 12.97 30.02
C LEU A 280 25.60 11.54 29.67
N ASP A 281 26.33 10.88 30.56
CA ASP A 281 27.00 9.60 30.27
C ASP A 281 26.05 8.40 30.30
N LEU A 282 25.35 8.15 29.19
CA LEU A 282 24.37 7.07 29.05
C LEU A 282 24.95 5.65 29.22
N ASP A 283 26.25 5.44 29.06
CA ASP A 283 26.89 4.12 29.23
C ASP A 283 26.99 3.71 30.72
N ASN A 284 26.87 4.71 31.61
CA ASN A 284 26.91 4.55 33.07
C ASN A 284 25.58 4.93 33.75
N PHE A 285 24.53 5.24 32.98
CA PHE A 285 23.16 5.25 33.52
C PHE A 285 22.83 3.84 34.00
N CYS A 286 22.39 3.74 35.25
CA CYS A 286 22.33 2.46 35.91
C CYS A 286 20.98 1.79 35.77
N CYS A 287 21.02 0.46 35.62
CA CYS A 287 20.02 -0.47 36.15
C CYS A 287 20.25 -0.71 37.67
N GLY A 288 20.36 0.38 38.45
CA GLY A 288 20.59 0.35 39.90
C GLY A 288 22.03 0.07 40.32
N GLU A 289 22.64 0.96 41.10
CA GLU A 289 23.97 0.77 41.71
C GLU A 289 24.09 -0.69 42.24
N ARG A 290 25.03 -1.49 41.68
CA ARG A 290 25.23 -2.95 41.84
C ARG A 290 24.90 -3.55 43.23
N PRO A 291 24.62 -4.87 43.42
CA PRO A 291 24.28 -5.96 42.50
C PRO A 291 22.97 -6.70 42.88
N LEU A 292 22.01 -6.82 41.96
CA LEU A 292 21.03 -7.91 41.84
C LEU A 292 20.32 -7.71 40.51
N GLU A 293 20.23 -8.78 39.74
CA GLU A 293 19.98 -8.82 38.29
C GLU A 293 18.66 -8.18 37.82
N TYR A 294 18.68 -6.99 37.21
CA TYR A 294 17.67 -6.56 36.21
C TYR A 294 18.29 -5.46 35.31
N PRO A 295 18.54 -5.69 34.01
CA PRO A 295 19.06 -4.65 33.11
C PRO A 295 17.91 -3.84 32.49
N LEU A 296 17.91 -2.54 32.73
CA LEU A 296 17.12 -1.51 32.05
C LEU A 296 18.09 -0.43 31.56
N THR A 297 18.43 -0.48 30.27
CA THR A 297 18.97 0.66 29.50
C THR A 297 18.07 0.88 28.29
N SER A 298 18.06 2.09 27.73
CA SER A 298 16.86 2.79 27.25
C SER A 298 16.80 3.25 25.79
N SER A 299 15.93 2.64 24.98
CA SER A 299 15.48 3.08 23.65
C SER A 299 14.35 2.19 23.15
N VAL A 300 13.65 2.51 22.07
CA VAL A 300 12.71 1.58 21.44
C VAL A 300 13.36 0.94 20.22
N ASP A 301 13.94 -0.25 20.39
CA ASP A 301 14.58 -0.98 19.29
C ASP A 301 13.65 -2.09 18.80
N TRP A 302 13.20 -1.98 17.54
CA TRP A 302 12.32 -2.96 16.94
C TRP A 302 13.08 -3.84 15.97
N ASN A 303 13.03 -5.16 16.18
CA ASN A 303 13.25 -6.08 15.07
C ASN A 303 11.92 -6.29 14.36
N ASN A 304 11.75 -5.63 13.22
CA ASN A 304 10.64 -5.85 12.32
C ASN A 304 10.99 -6.99 11.37
N THR A 305 10.21 -8.05 11.43
CA THR A 305 10.22 -9.14 10.45
C THR A 305 8.96 -9.08 9.61
N THR A 306 9.10 -8.82 8.31
CA THR A 306 8.00 -8.92 7.35
C THR A 306 8.14 -10.17 6.52
N GLU A 307 7.06 -10.95 6.42
CA GLU A 307 6.96 -12.06 5.47
C GLU A 307 6.07 -11.67 4.30
N ALA A 308 6.66 -11.62 3.11
CA ALA A 308 5.96 -11.36 1.85
C ALA A 308 6.29 -12.48 0.86
N ARG A 309 5.28 -13.24 0.42
CA ARG A 309 5.41 -14.34 -0.56
C ARG A 309 6.47 -15.41 -0.22
N GLY A 310 6.71 -15.66 1.08
CA GLY A 310 7.72 -16.62 1.56
C GLY A 310 9.14 -16.06 1.64
N GLU A 311 9.35 -14.79 1.28
CA GLU A 311 10.58 -14.06 1.60
C GLU A 311 10.42 -13.35 2.96
N THR A 312 11.44 -13.49 3.81
CA THR A 312 11.49 -12.85 5.12
C THR A 312 12.52 -11.72 5.07
N HIS A 313 12.08 -10.50 5.33
CA HIS A 313 12.96 -9.35 5.50
C HIS A 313 13.02 -8.94 6.96
N ARG A 314 14.21 -8.55 7.43
CA ARG A 314 14.41 -8.07 8.81
C ARG A 314 15.08 -6.71 8.87
N VAL A 315 14.38 -5.75 9.44
CA VAL A 315 14.84 -4.39 9.64
C VAL A 315 14.90 -4.10 11.14
N LEU A 316 16.05 -3.63 11.59
CA LEU A 316 16.23 -3.11 12.94
C LEU A 316 15.94 -1.61 12.92
N PHE A 317 14.95 -1.14 13.67
CA PHE A 317 14.63 0.29 13.82
C PHE A 317 15.15 0.77 15.18
N ASP A 318 16.11 1.70 15.15
CA ASP A 318 16.94 2.14 16.28
C ASP A 318 17.76 1.03 16.95
N THR A 319 18.72 1.43 17.81
CA THR A 319 19.71 0.51 18.42
C THR A 319 20.08 0.83 19.86
N GLY A 320 19.41 1.81 20.43
CA GLY A 320 19.58 2.19 21.81
C GLY A 320 20.81 2.96 22.23
N PRO A 321 20.92 3.24 23.54
CA PRO A 321 21.83 4.24 24.07
C PRO A 321 23.26 3.74 24.18
N GLU A 322 23.41 2.43 24.39
CA GLU A 322 24.68 1.78 24.67
C GLU A 322 24.74 0.36 24.11
N ALA A 323 25.96 -0.11 23.86
CA ALA A 323 26.25 -1.44 23.35
C ALA A 323 25.78 -2.59 24.26
N LYS A 324 25.81 -2.41 25.59
CA LYS A 324 25.61 -3.50 26.55
C LYS A 324 24.21 -4.08 26.48
N SER A 325 23.19 -3.22 26.47
CA SER A 325 21.79 -3.64 26.54
C SER A 325 21.32 -4.29 25.25
N ILE A 326 21.62 -3.69 24.09
CA ILE A 326 21.30 -4.32 22.80
C ILE A 326 21.98 -5.69 22.64
N THR A 327 23.28 -5.79 22.96
CA THR A 327 24.03 -7.05 22.87
C THR A 327 23.43 -8.13 23.77
N ARG A 328 23.15 -7.79 25.02
CA ARG A 328 22.56 -8.72 25.99
C ARG A 328 21.17 -9.17 25.54
N ASN A 329 20.31 -8.24 25.13
CA ASN A 329 18.91 -8.52 24.82
C ASN A 329 18.78 -9.30 23.50
N LEU A 330 19.55 -8.97 22.48
CA LEU A 330 19.62 -9.78 21.24
C LEU A 330 19.99 -11.24 21.54
N SER A 331 20.97 -11.45 22.42
CA SER A 331 21.35 -12.81 22.85
C SER A 331 20.26 -13.49 23.69
N ALA A 332 19.60 -12.77 24.58
CA ALA A 332 18.60 -13.34 25.50
C ALA A 332 17.29 -13.69 24.77
N LEU A 333 16.88 -12.86 23.82
CA LEU A 333 15.68 -13.06 23.00
C LEU A 333 15.90 -14.06 21.85
N GLN A 334 17.15 -14.50 21.65
CA GLN A 334 17.54 -15.39 20.55
C GLN A 334 17.08 -14.83 19.19
N THR A 335 17.22 -13.52 19.03
CA THR A 335 16.87 -12.83 17.79
C THR A 335 17.81 -13.33 16.68
N PRO A 336 17.30 -13.70 15.49
CA PRO A 336 18.11 -14.18 14.37
C PRO A 336 18.82 -13.02 13.67
N VAL A 337 19.80 -12.44 14.36
CA VAL A 337 20.53 -11.23 13.98
C VAL A 337 21.26 -11.39 12.65
N GLU A 338 21.66 -12.60 12.28
CA GLU A 338 22.33 -12.88 11.00
C GLU A 338 21.48 -12.49 9.79
N SER A 339 20.15 -12.52 9.93
CA SER A 339 19.18 -12.20 8.88
C SER A 339 18.78 -10.72 8.83
N ILE A 340 19.32 -9.87 9.72
CA ILE A 340 19.10 -8.42 9.68
C ILE A 340 19.83 -7.83 8.46
N GLU A 341 19.07 -7.32 7.51
CA GLU A 341 19.58 -6.74 6.26
C GLU A 341 19.80 -5.22 6.36
N ARG A 342 19.03 -4.54 7.23
CA ARG A 342 19.08 -3.09 7.37
C ARG A 342 18.85 -2.64 8.82
N ILE A 343 19.56 -1.59 9.22
CA ILE A 343 19.33 -0.80 10.43
C ILE A 343 18.82 0.57 9.98
N VAL A 344 17.70 1.05 10.51
CA VAL A 344 17.12 2.38 10.24
C VAL A 344 17.17 3.19 11.51
N LEU A 345 17.80 4.37 11.47
CA LEU A 345 17.83 5.30 12.60
C LEU A 345 16.68 6.31 12.50
N SER A 346 15.86 6.46 13.53
CA SER A 346 14.77 7.43 13.57
C SER A 346 15.27 8.87 13.53
N HIS A 347 16.25 9.22 14.35
CA HIS A 347 16.88 10.55 14.44
C HIS A 347 18.21 10.48 15.18
N TRP A 348 18.99 11.55 15.10
CA TRP A 348 20.30 11.66 15.76
C TRP A 348 20.22 12.06 17.22
N HIS A 349 19.75 11.14 18.05
CA HIS A 349 20.08 11.17 19.47
C HIS A 349 20.81 9.90 19.88
N ARG A 350 21.76 10.06 20.80
CA ARG A 350 22.60 8.96 21.27
C ARG A 350 21.78 7.81 21.85
N ASP A 351 20.65 8.10 22.49
CA ASP A 351 19.73 7.10 23.01
C ASP A 351 19.04 6.24 21.94
N HIS A 352 19.17 6.57 20.65
CA HIS A 352 18.69 5.76 19.53
C HIS A 352 19.85 5.18 18.69
N SER A 353 20.98 5.87 18.64
CA SER A 353 22.12 5.57 17.76
C SER A 353 23.29 4.83 18.45
N GLY A 354 23.34 4.84 19.78
CA GLY A 354 24.48 4.39 20.58
C GLY A 354 24.83 2.90 20.46
N GLY A 355 23.88 2.05 20.07
CA GLY A 355 24.12 0.62 19.87
C GLY A 355 24.40 0.19 18.42
N ILE A 356 24.43 1.09 17.43
CA ILE A 356 24.58 0.73 16.00
C ILE A 356 25.84 -0.12 15.77
N VAL A 357 26.98 0.32 16.30
CA VAL A 357 28.26 -0.39 16.14
C VAL A 357 28.20 -1.79 16.73
N ALA A 358 27.66 -1.93 17.95
CA ALA A 358 27.52 -3.21 18.61
C ALA A 358 26.54 -4.14 17.89
N ALA A 359 25.44 -3.62 17.35
CA ALA A 359 24.50 -4.38 16.55
C ALA A 359 25.18 -4.96 15.30
N LEU A 360 25.96 -4.15 14.57
CA LEU A 360 26.73 -4.61 13.40
C LEU A 360 27.74 -5.69 13.77
N GLU A 361 28.46 -5.52 14.88
CA GLU A 361 29.38 -6.54 15.38
C GLU A 361 28.66 -7.85 15.72
N GLN A 362 27.49 -7.80 16.37
CA GLN A 362 26.69 -9.00 16.65
C GLN A 362 26.20 -9.68 15.36
N ILE A 363 25.76 -8.91 14.37
CA ILE A 363 25.35 -9.43 13.06
C ILE A 363 26.54 -10.13 12.37
N ALA A 364 27.71 -9.50 12.34
CA ALA A 364 28.92 -10.06 11.76
C ALA A 364 29.35 -11.35 12.48
N LEU A 365 29.32 -11.36 13.82
CA LEU A 365 29.65 -12.52 14.63
C LEU A 365 28.68 -13.69 14.40
N ALA A 366 27.37 -13.42 14.26
CA ALA A 366 26.38 -14.46 14.00
C ALA A 366 26.53 -15.06 12.59
N ARG A 367 26.73 -14.21 11.57
CA ARG A 367 27.00 -14.66 10.19
C ARG A 367 28.28 -15.50 10.08
N ALA A 368 29.30 -15.19 10.89
CA ALA A 368 30.53 -15.99 10.94
C ALA A 368 30.33 -17.37 11.61
N LYS A 369 29.37 -17.51 12.54
CA LYS A 369 29.07 -18.76 13.24
C LYS A 369 28.16 -19.70 12.43
N SER A 370 27.35 -19.15 11.51
CA SER A 370 26.40 -19.89 10.68
C SER A 370 26.79 -19.77 9.18
N PRO A 371 27.86 -20.45 8.72
CA PRO A 371 28.18 -20.48 7.30
C PRO A 371 27.05 -21.17 6.50
N PRO A 372 26.78 -20.75 5.25
CA PRO A 372 25.68 -21.31 4.46
C PRO A 372 25.84 -22.83 4.28
N GLU A 373 24.74 -23.58 4.48
CA GLU A 373 24.70 -25.05 4.50
C GLU A 373 24.98 -25.73 3.14
N ASP A 374 25.17 -24.99 2.05
CA ASP A 374 25.33 -25.62 0.73
C ASP A 374 26.78 -26.02 0.46
N GLY A 375 27.12 -27.25 0.86
CA GLY A 375 28.39 -27.92 0.65
C GLY A 375 28.68 -28.38 -0.78
N SER A 376 28.18 -27.68 -1.81
CA SER A 376 28.60 -27.94 -3.19
C SER A 376 29.91 -27.22 -3.48
N ILE A 377 31.01 -27.97 -3.44
CA ILE A 377 32.26 -27.59 -4.10
C ILE A 377 31.99 -27.61 -5.61
N GLU A 378 31.50 -26.51 -6.16
CA GLU A 378 31.60 -26.25 -7.59
C GLU A 378 32.47 -25.00 -7.81
N ASN A 379 33.51 -25.21 -8.61
CA ASN A 379 34.44 -24.20 -9.07
C ASN A 379 33.69 -23.06 -9.80
N SER A 380 33.31 -22.06 -9.02
CA SER A 380 32.79 -20.79 -9.49
C SER A 380 33.43 -19.73 -8.61
N SER A 381 34.08 -18.76 -9.24
CA SER A 381 34.69 -17.58 -8.63
C SER A 381 33.63 -16.62 -8.05
N SER A 382 32.74 -17.13 -7.23
CA SER A 382 31.65 -16.41 -6.59
C SER A 382 31.54 -16.93 -5.16
N ALA A 383 32.45 -16.46 -4.30
CA ALA A 383 32.20 -16.45 -2.86
C ALA A 383 30.77 -15.94 -2.64
N THR A 384 29.94 -16.71 -1.95
CA THR A 384 28.59 -16.32 -1.52
C THR A 384 28.69 -14.97 -0.84
N LYS A 385 28.34 -13.92 -1.60
CA LYS A 385 28.57 -12.53 -1.25
C LYS A 385 27.54 -12.16 -0.18
N THR A 386 27.85 -12.42 1.09
CA THR A 386 27.08 -11.91 2.22
C THR A 386 26.92 -10.42 2.02
N THR A 387 25.69 -9.99 1.75
CA THR A 387 25.37 -8.57 1.57
C THR A 387 25.65 -7.85 2.88
N PRO A 388 26.47 -6.78 2.86
CA PRO A 388 26.73 -6.01 4.07
C PRO A 388 25.41 -5.40 4.56
N THR A 389 25.25 -5.32 5.88
CA THR A 389 24.06 -4.70 6.48
C THR A 389 24.11 -3.20 6.20
N VAL A 390 23.02 -2.67 5.66
CA VAL A 390 22.89 -1.24 5.38
C VAL A 390 22.44 -0.53 6.65
N VAL A 391 23.08 0.58 6.99
CA VAL A 391 22.65 1.52 8.04
C VAL A 391 22.10 2.76 7.34
N ASP A 392 20.78 2.92 7.43
CA ASP A 392 20.01 4.00 6.82
C ASP A 392 19.87 5.18 7.79
N LEU A 393 20.45 6.32 7.42
CA LEU A 393 20.61 7.48 8.28
C LEU A 393 20.03 8.75 7.64
N HIS A 394 19.64 9.73 8.45
CA HIS A 394 19.41 11.07 7.94
C HIS A 394 20.76 11.79 7.71
N PRO A 395 20.96 12.54 6.60
CA PRO A 395 22.25 13.18 6.30
C PRO A 395 22.64 14.30 7.28
N ASP A 396 21.67 14.94 7.93
CA ASP A 396 21.90 16.06 8.86
C ASP A 396 22.29 15.56 10.28
N ARG A 397 23.49 14.97 10.39
CA ARG A 397 24.04 14.53 11.67
C ARG A 397 24.56 15.72 12.48
N PRO A 398 24.09 15.96 13.72
CA PRO A 398 24.60 17.01 14.58
C PRO A 398 26.01 16.67 15.10
N ILE A 399 26.82 17.71 15.37
CA ILE A 399 28.12 17.55 16.05
C ILE A 399 27.91 17.18 17.53
N ALA A 400 26.94 17.85 18.16
CA ALA A 400 26.47 17.55 19.50
C ALA A 400 25.06 18.11 19.70
N ARG A 401 24.26 17.41 20.50
CA ARG A 401 22.94 17.86 20.94
C ARG A 401 22.88 18.11 22.43
N GLY A 402 22.30 19.24 22.78
CA GLY A 402 22.20 19.79 24.12
C GLY A 402 20.78 19.72 24.66
N ILE A 403 20.67 19.65 25.98
CA ILE A 403 19.40 19.73 26.71
C ILE A 403 19.34 21.09 27.39
N ALA A 404 18.35 21.90 27.02
CA ALA A 404 18.15 23.26 27.50
C ALA A 404 16.72 23.45 28.06
N PRO A 405 16.43 22.92 29.26
CA PRO A 405 15.07 22.87 29.76
C PRO A 405 14.46 24.27 29.99
N PRO A 406 13.16 24.46 29.69
CA PRO A 406 12.43 25.67 30.08
C PRO A 406 12.39 25.86 31.61
N PRO A 407 12.27 27.10 32.12
CA PRO A 407 12.25 28.38 31.39
C PRO A 407 13.65 28.96 31.17
N THR A 408 14.70 28.27 31.60
CA THR A 408 16.06 28.84 31.59
C THR A 408 16.67 28.90 30.20
N GLU A 409 16.26 27.98 29.30
CA GLU A 409 16.77 27.85 27.91
C GLU A 409 18.30 27.76 27.81
N LYS A 410 18.97 27.55 28.95
CA LYS A 410 20.40 27.38 29.05
C LYS A 410 20.70 25.89 28.92
N VAL A 411 21.62 25.55 28.03
CA VAL A 411 22.10 24.17 27.88
C VAL A 411 22.76 23.73 29.19
N ILE A 412 22.17 22.72 29.84
CA ILE A 412 22.65 22.17 31.12
C ILE A 412 23.60 21.00 30.93
N CYS A 413 23.47 20.28 29.83
CA CYS A 413 24.33 19.15 29.44
C CYS A 413 24.14 18.85 27.96
N ARG A 414 24.99 17.96 27.42
CA ARG A 414 24.83 17.39 26.08
C ARG A 414 24.74 15.87 26.10
N LEU A 415 24.13 15.31 25.07
CA LEU A 415 24.19 13.88 24.79
C LEU A 415 25.60 13.47 24.35
N PRO A 416 26.01 12.20 24.57
CA PRO A 416 27.26 11.67 24.03
C PRO A 416 27.26 11.70 22.50
N GLU A 417 28.43 11.51 21.89
CA GLU A 417 28.55 11.56 20.44
C GLU A 417 27.90 10.35 19.77
N ASP A 418 27.06 10.58 18.76
CA ASP A 418 26.55 9.52 17.89
C ASP A 418 27.70 8.85 17.11
N PRO A 419 27.57 7.58 16.65
CA PRO A 419 28.60 6.93 15.84
C PRO A 419 28.84 7.69 14.53
N THR A 420 30.10 7.76 14.10
CA THR A 420 30.47 8.33 12.80
C THR A 420 30.21 7.34 11.67
N HIS A 421 30.14 7.83 10.43
CA HIS A 421 30.09 6.95 9.26
C HIS A 421 31.35 6.05 9.18
N ALA A 422 32.50 6.53 9.65
CA ALA A 422 33.72 5.74 9.69
C ALA A 422 33.63 4.58 10.70
N ASP A 423 33.01 4.82 11.87
CA ASP A 423 32.77 3.78 12.88
C ASP A 423 31.85 2.68 12.32
N ILE A 424 30.78 3.08 11.61
CA ILE A 424 29.84 2.15 10.97
C ILE A 424 30.53 1.30 9.89
N LEU A 425 31.35 1.93 9.04
CA LEU A 425 32.13 1.24 8.01
C LEU A 425 33.16 0.28 8.64
N ALA A 426 33.82 0.70 9.71
CA ALA A 426 34.79 -0.13 10.44
C ALA A 426 34.12 -1.36 11.08
N ALA A 427 32.87 -1.22 11.52
CA ALA A 427 32.06 -2.33 12.04
C ALA A 427 31.49 -3.26 10.94
N GLY A 428 31.77 -2.98 9.66
CA GLY A 428 31.33 -3.80 8.52
C GLY A 428 29.95 -3.45 7.96
N GLY A 429 29.34 -2.34 8.41
CA GLY A 429 28.12 -1.80 7.83
C GLY A 429 28.37 -0.97 6.58
N VAL A 430 27.32 -0.71 5.80
CA VAL A 430 27.33 0.26 4.69
C VAL A 430 26.39 1.40 5.04
N VAL A 431 26.85 2.65 4.91
CA VAL A 431 26.01 3.83 5.18
C VAL A 431 25.23 4.23 3.93
N GLU A 432 23.92 4.35 4.06
CA GLU A 432 23.05 5.05 3.12
C GLU A 432 22.39 6.23 3.84
N THR A 433 22.31 7.38 3.17
CA THR A 433 21.69 8.58 3.77
C THR A 433 20.54 9.09 2.93
N HIS A 434 19.39 9.33 3.57
CA HIS A 434 18.18 9.81 2.91
C HIS A 434 17.48 10.88 3.75
N SER A 435 17.17 12.02 3.13
CA SER A 435 16.29 13.06 3.70
C SER A 435 14.83 12.91 3.26
N ASP A 436 14.60 12.31 2.10
CA ASP A 436 13.28 12.07 1.54
C ASP A 436 12.73 10.70 1.91
N GLY A 437 11.40 10.59 1.90
CA GLY A 437 10.72 9.33 2.14
C GLY A 437 11.01 8.31 1.05
N HIS A 438 11.35 7.09 1.46
CA HIS A 438 11.77 6.01 0.57
C HIS A 438 11.39 4.64 1.16
N SER A 439 11.41 3.61 0.31
CA SER A 439 11.05 2.25 0.70
C SER A 439 12.29 1.36 0.81
N VAL A 440 12.39 0.57 1.87
CA VAL A 440 13.47 -0.38 2.12
C VAL A 440 12.93 -1.81 2.20
N ALA A 441 13.80 -2.80 2.42
CA ALA A 441 13.42 -4.20 2.58
C ALA A 441 12.53 -4.74 1.45
N ASN A 442 13.03 -4.65 0.22
CA ASN A 442 12.26 -4.98 -0.98
C ASN A 442 10.89 -4.28 -1.07
N LYS A 443 10.84 -3.03 -0.59
CA LYS A 443 9.67 -2.15 -0.54
C LYS A 443 8.57 -2.57 0.44
N THR A 444 8.86 -3.49 1.36
CA THR A 444 7.91 -3.89 2.42
C THR A 444 7.82 -2.87 3.55
N VAL A 445 8.90 -2.10 3.76
CA VAL A 445 9.01 -1.12 4.84
C VAL A 445 9.18 0.28 4.25
N TRP A 446 8.36 1.23 4.69
CA TRP A 446 8.48 2.64 4.36
C TRP A 446 9.25 3.38 5.45
N VAL A 447 10.22 4.21 5.06
CA VAL A 447 10.93 5.15 5.95
C VAL A 447 10.53 6.55 5.51
N SER A 448 10.03 7.36 6.44
CA SER A 448 9.61 8.73 6.12
C SER A 448 10.80 9.65 5.87
N GLY A 449 10.54 10.74 5.15
CA GLY A 449 11.40 11.93 5.22
C GLY A 449 10.97 12.83 6.37
N GLU A 450 11.19 14.13 6.18
CA GLU A 450 10.77 15.18 7.10
C GLU A 450 9.27 15.11 7.45
N ILE A 451 8.96 15.29 8.74
CA ILE A 451 7.58 15.26 9.27
C ILE A 451 7.06 16.70 9.40
N PRO A 452 5.94 17.09 8.76
CA PRO A 452 5.43 18.46 8.86
C PRO A 452 4.80 18.74 10.24
N ARG A 453 5.03 19.94 10.81
CA ARG A 453 4.41 20.37 12.07
C ARG A 453 3.10 21.10 11.80
N LEU A 454 2.01 20.35 11.67
CA LEU A 454 0.69 20.86 11.25
C LEU A 454 -0.22 21.19 12.44
N THR A 455 -0.07 20.50 13.57
CA THR A 455 -0.86 20.76 14.77
C THR A 455 -0.33 21.95 15.57
N GLY A 456 -1.23 22.78 16.10
CA GLY A 456 -0.83 23.93 16.94
C GLY A 456 -0.30 23.57 18.34
N PHE A 457 -0.48 22.32 18.80
CA PHE A 457 -0.06 21.88 20.13
C PHE A 457 1.23 21.05 20.13
N GLU A 458 1.49 20.23 19.11
CA GLU A 458 2.78 19.53 18.93
C GLU A 458 3.67 20.30 17.93
N THR A 459 4.62 21.09 18.45
CA THR A 459 5.43 22.02 17.65
C THR A 459 6.94 21.76 17.75
N GLY A 460 7.36 20.54 18.10
CA GLY A 460 8.77 20.20 18.33
C GLY A 460 9.12 19.89 19.79
N LEU A 461 10.40 19.56 20.00
CA LEU A 461 11.05 19.30 21.28
C LEU A 461 11.41 20.62 22.00
N LEU A 462 10.72 20.90 23.10
CA LEU A 462 11.07 22.06 23.93
C LEU A 462 12.43 21.84 24.59
N GLY A 463 13.34 22.79 24.41
CA GLY A 463 14.69 22.73 24.98
C GLY A 463 15.70 21.89 24.19
N GLY A 464 15.37 21.48 22.97
CA GLY A 464 16.36 20.94 22.03
C GLY A 464 17.38 22.01 21.62
N ALA A 465 18.66 21.68 21.64
CA ALA A 465 19.74 22.56 21.19
C ALA A 465 20.79 21.79 20.38
N ARG A 466 21.40 22.46 19.41
CA ARG A 466 22.49 21.92 18.59
C ARG A 466 23.75 22.77 18.75
N TRP A 467 24.89 22.12 18.87
CA TRP A 467 26.20 22.77 18.83
C TRP A 467 26.60 23.08 17.38
N ARG A 468 26.99 24.33 17.11
CA ARG A 468 27.51 24.78 15.81
C ARG A 468 28.97 25.17 15.96
N GLU A 469 29.78 24.80 14.98
CA GLU A 469 31.20 25.14 14.95
C GLU A 469 31.49 26.12 13.82
N PHE A 470 32.27 27.14 14.14
CA PHE A 470 32.76 28.15 13.21
C PHE A 470 34.27 27.96 13.04
N HIS A 471 34.67 27.64 11.82
CA HIS A 471 36.06 27.48 11.44
C HIS A 471 36.56 28.78 10.83
N SER A 472 37.56 29.40 11.47
CA SER A 472 38.27 30.54 10.92
C SER A 472 39.36 30.06 9.96
N THR A 473 39.50 30.69 8.80
CA THR A 473 40.64 30.46 7.90
C THR A 473 41.93 31.12 8.40
N LEU A 474 41.84 31.94 9.46
CA LEU A 474 42.93 32.76 10.00
C LEU A 474 43.49 32.23 11.33
N SER A 475 42.85 31.23 11.95
CA SER A 475 43.29 30.61 13.20
C SER A 475 42.92 29.12 13.23
N GLU A 476 43.79 28.27 13.77
CA GLU A 476 43.50 26.85 14.00
C GLU A 476 42.51 26.62 15.16
N GLU A 477 42.13 27.66 15.90
CA GLU A 477 41.10 27.57 16.93
C GLU A 477 39.70 27.42 16.32
N VAL A 478 39.04 26.31 16.64
CA VAL A 478 37.63 26.07 16.39
C VAL A 478 36.82 26.71 17.52
N THR A 479 35.92 27.62 17.17
CA THR A 479 34.97 28.23 18.11
C THR A 479 33.57 27.73 17.81
N GLY A 480 32.67 27.74 18.79
CA GLY A 480 31.30 27.29 18.56
C GLY A 480 30.31 27.88 19.54
N ASP A 481 29.03 27.74 19.21
CA ASP A 481 27.91 28.18 20.03
C ASP A 481 26.75 27.19 20.03
N TRP A 482 25.91 27.30 21.05
CA TRP A 482 24.66 26.55 21.16
C TRP A 482 23.53 27.32 20.48
N ALA A 483 22.87 26.69 19.52
CA ALA A 483 21.70 27.22 18.86
C ALA A 483 20.45 26.39 19.21
N PRO A 484 19.27 27.01 19.41
CA PRO A 484 18.02 26.27 19.56
C PRO A 484 17.75 25.36 18.35
N GLU A 485 17.36 24.12 18.64
CA GLU A 485 16.92 23.11 17.68
C GLU A 485 15.65 22.45 18.23
N PRO A 486 14.52 23.17 18.31
CA PRO A 486 13.28 22.57 18.78
C PRO A 486 12.69 21.61 17.75
N ASP A 487 12.96 21.84 16.46
CA ASP A 487 12.26 21.09 15.43
C ASP A 487 12.76 19.66 15.33
N ILE A 488 14.08 19.39 15.31
CA ILE A 488 14.65 18.06 15.03
C ILE A 488 14.15 17.56 13.66
N MET A 489 14.66 18.19 12.61
CA MET A 489 14.20 17.96 11.23
C MET A 489 14.66 16.63 10.64
N ASP A 490 15.64 15.99 11.26
CA ASP A 490 16.15 14.66 10.93
C ASP A 490 15.29 13.51 11.47
N GLU A 491 14.19 13.80 12.18
CA GLU A 491 13.28 12.76 12.68
C GLU A 491 12.46 12.10 11.57
N ARG A 492 12.44 10.76 11.63
CA ARG A 492 11.78 9.86 10.69
C ARG A 492 10.98 8.79 11.43
N TYR A 493 9.85 8.40 10.84
CA TYR A 493 9.06 7.24 11.27
C TYR A 493 9.13 6.12 10.23
N VAL A 494 8.77 4.91 10.65
CA VAL A 494 8.62 3.74 9.78
C VAL A 494 7.15 3.38 9.65
N ALA A 495 6.71 2.99 8.46
CA ALA A 495 5.37 2.45 8.26
C ALA A 495 5.42 1.12 7.50
N VAL A 496 4.60 0.17 7.93
CA VAL A 496 4.40 -1.11 7.26
C VAL A 496 2.92 -1.29 7.03
N ASP A 497 2.53 -1.65 5.82
CA ASP A 497 1.14 -1.90 5.52
C ASP A 497 0.84 -3.40 5.50
N VAL A 498 0.02 -3.83 6.44
CA VAL A 498 -0.33 -5.24 6.62
C VAL A 498 -1.62 -5.53 5.87
N LEU A 499 -1.62 -6.61 5.08
CA LEU A 499 -2.77 -7.02 4.27
C LEU A 499 -4.04 -7.11 5.12
N GLY A 500 -5.13 -6.48 4.68
CA GLY A 500 -6.42 -6.55 5.35
C GLY A 500 -6.52 -5.76 6.66
N LYS A 501 -5.43 -5.12 7.11
CA LYS A 501 -5.39 -4.35 8.37
C LYS A 501 -5.14 -2.85 8.14
N GLY A 502 -4.19 -2.50 7.28
CA GLY A 502 -3.75 -1.11 7.09
C GLY A 502 -2.36 -0.87 7.68
N LEU A 503 -2.06 0.40 7.97
CA LEU A 503 -0.72 0.84 8.36
C LEU A 503 -0.42 0.58 9.83
N VAL A 504 0.69 -0.08 10.08
CA VAL A 504 1.37 -0.11 11.37
C VAL A 504 2.48 0.94 11.31
N VAL A 505 2.33 2.01 12.08
CA VAL A 505 3.27 3.14 12.14
C VAL A 505 4.13 3.01 13.39
N LEU A 506 5.44 3.02 13.21
CA LEU A 506 6.44 2.98 14.25
C LEU A 506 7.14 4.35 14.32
N SER A 507 7.05 5.01 15.48
CA SER A 507 7.72 6.28 15.73
C SER A 507 8.54 6.18 17.01
N ALA A 508 9.81 6.57 16.96
CA ALA A 508 10.72 6.36 18.08
C ALA A 508 10.42 7.31 19.25
N CYS A 509 10.50 8.63 18.99
CA CYS A 509 10.18 9.66 19.98
C CYS A 509 9.00 10.54 19.57
N SER A 510 8.79 10.82 18.28
CA SER A 510 7.76 11.77 17.82
C SER A 510 7.99 13.20 18.35
N HIS A 511 9.22 13.70 18.28
CA HIS A 511 9.55 15.11 18.58
C HIS A 511 8.74 16.08 17.73
N ALA A 512 8.51 15.75 16.46
CA ALA A 512 7.63 16.48 15.57
C ALA A 512 6.17 16.47 16.05
N GLY A 513 5.78 15.51 16.91
CA GLY A 513 4.42 15.24 17.34
C GLY A 513 3.84 13.98 16.71
N ILE A 514 3.20 13.13 17.51
CA ILE A 514 2.58 11.90 16.97
C ILE A 514 1.40 12.20 16.05
N CYS A 515 0.64 13.26 16.32
CA CYS A 515 -0.46 13.68 15.45
C CYS A 515 0.09 14.11 14.08
N ASN A 516 1.24 14.78 14.07
CA ASN A 516 1.96 15.18 12.85
C ASN A 516 2.53 13.97 12.09
N VAL A 517 3.05 12.96 12.79
CA VAL A 517 3.44 11.66 12.19
C VAL A 517 2.25 10.99 11.51
N ILE A 518 1.09 10.93 12.19
CA ILE A 518 -0.15 10.38 11.63
C ILE A 518 -0.59 11.18 10.40
N HIS A 519 -0.57 12.51 10.46
CA HIS A 519 -0.85 13.36 9.29
C HIS A 519 0.07 13.05 8.12
N SER A 520 1.37 12.91 8.36
CA SER A 520 2.35 12.54 7.32
C SER A 520 2.04 11.18 6.70
N ALA A 521 1.76 10.16 7.54
CA ALA A 521 1.46 8.81 7.09
C ALA A 521 0.15 8.75 6.28
N THR A 522 -0.90 9.41 6.75
CA THR A 522 -2.20 9.47 6.05
C THR A 522 -2.12 10.25 4.74
N THR A 523 -1.28 11.29 4.67
CA THR A 523 -1.04 12.05 3.43
C THR A 523 -0.23 11.23 2.43
N THR A 524 0.76 10.47 2.90
CA THR A 524 1.58 9.60 2.06
C THR A 524 0.76 8.41 1.54
N PHE A 525 -0.19 7.92 2.33
CA PHE A 525 -1.00 6.74 2.04
C PHE A 525 -2.52 7.01 2.18
N PRO A 526 -3.10 7.86 1.32
CA PRO A 526 -4.48 8.34 1.47
C PRO A 526 -5.55 7.25 1.33
N GLY A 527 -5.20 6.07 0.83
CA GLY A 527 -6.09 4.92 0.69
C GLY A 527 -6.04 3.93 1.84
N ARG A 528 -5.20 4.14 2.86
CA ARG A 528 -4.98 3.18 3.96
C ARG A 528 -5.38 3.77 5.31
N PRO A 529 -6.05 2.99 6.18
CA PRO A 529 -6.27 3.40 7.56
C PRO A 529 -4.98 3.21 8.38
N ILE A 530 -4.88 3.93 9.49
CA ILE A 530 -3.88 3.64 10.53
C ILE A 530 -4.43 2.50 11.38
N TYR A 531 -3.81 1.34 11.31
CA TYR A 531 -4.19 0.16 12.08
C TYR A 531 -3.59 0.18 13.48
N ALA A 532 -2.29 0.49 13.58
CA ALA A 532 -1.59 0.56 14.86
C ALA A 532 -0.58 1.72 14.88
N VAL A 533 -0.43 2.35 16.04
CA VAL A 533 0.58 3.37 16.33
C VAL A 533 1.46 2.87 17.46
N ILE A 534 2.76 2.78 17.23
CA ILE A 534 3.69 2.08 18.11
C ILE A 534 4.93 2.93 18.37
N GLY A 535 5.31 3.08 19.64
CA GLY A 535 6.56 3.70 20.06
C GLY A 535 6.37 4.93 20.96
N GLY A 536 7.36 5.81 21.00
CA GLY A 536 7.38 6.97 21.88
C GLY A 536 6.59 8.16 21.31
N LEU A 537 5.81 8.82 22.16
CA LEU A 537 5.01 10.00 21.81
C LEU A 537 5.62 11.33 22.30
N HIS A 538 6.69 11.26 23.09
CA HIS A 538 7.36 12.41 23.72
C HIS A 538 6.41 13.36 24.48
N LEU A 539 5.64 12.82 25.43
CA LEU A 539 4.63 13.56 26.23
C LEU A 539 4.93 13.56 27.74
N ALA A 540 6.07 13.03 28.17
CA ALA A 540 6.38 12.85 29.59
C ALA A 540 6.70 14.16 30.34
N GLY A 541 7.27 15.17 29.66
CA GLY A 541 7.75 16.42 30.27
C GLY A 541 6.65 17.23 30.99
N PRO A 542 6.96 17.92 32.12
CA PRO A 542 5.99 18.81 32.78
C PRO A 542 5.55 19.96 31.86
N GLU A 543 6.42 20.41 30.97
CA GLU A 543 6.15 21.42 29.96
C GLU A 543 5.26 20.93 28.81
N LEU A 544 5.03 19.61 28.71
CA LEU A 544 4.27 18.97 27.64
C LEU A 544 2.87 18.49 28.09
N GLN A 545 2.52 18.68 29.37
CA GLN A 545 1.25 18.18 29.92
C GLN A 545 0.02 18.74 29.18
N ASP A 546 0.08 19.99 28.74
CA ASP A 546 -1.00 20.63 27.98
C ASP A 546 -1.20 20.03 26.58
N ARG A 547 -0.22 19.25 26.07
CA ARG A 547 -0.33 18.53 24.79
C ARG A 547 -1.12 17.23 24.92
N ILE A 548 -1.16 16.61 26.11
CA ILE A 548 -1.73 15.27 26.30
C ILE A 548 -3.21 15.21 25.90
N GLY A 549 -4.03 16.14 26.39
CA GLY A 549 -5.47 16.18 26.08
C GLY A 549 -5.73 16.27 24.57
N PRO A 550 -5.23 17.31 23.88
CA PRO A 550 -5.37 17.44 22.42
C PRO A 550 -4.85 16.26 21.61
N THR A 551 -3.72 15.64 22.03
CA THR A 551 -3.19 14.44 21.36
C THR A 551 -4.11 13.23 21.54
N VAL A 552 -4.65 13.02 22.74
CA VAL A 552 -5.61 11.93 23.01
C VAL A 552 -6.90 12.13 22.22
N ASP A 553 -7.47 13.34 22.25
CA ASP A 553 -8.68 13.68 21.50
C ASP A 553 -8.46 13.51 19.99
N PHE A 554 -7.28 13.86 19.48
CA PHE A 554 -6.93 13.65 18.09
C PHE A 554 -6.97 12.17 17.70
N ILE A 555 -6.32 11.31 18.47
CA ILE A 555 -6.23 9.87 18.17
C ILE A 555 -7.59 9.20 18.33
N ALA A 556 -8.36 9.56 19.37
CA ALA A 556 -9.62 8.90 19.71
C ALA A 556 -10.82 9.39 18.88
N GLU A 557 -10.88 10.69 18.56
CA GLU A 557 -12.08 11.30 17.97
C GLU A 557 -11.86 11.83 16.55
N ARG A 558 -10.71 12.46 16.28
CA ARG A 558 -10.47 13.16 15.00
C ARG A 558 -9.94 12.24 13.91
N LEU A 559 -9.12 11.27 14.26
CA LEU A 559 -8.60 10.26 13.34
C LEU A 559 -9.68 9.20 13.07
N VAL A 560 -10.17 9.13 11.83
CA VAL A 560 -11.25 8.22 11.44
C VAL A 560 -10.82 7.32 10.28
N PRO A 561 -10.84 5.97 10.45
CA PRO A 561 -11.13 5.27 11.71
C PRO A 561 -10.01 5.49 12.75
N SER A 562 -10.37 5.44 14.03
CA SER A 562 -9.41 5.42 15.13
C SER A 562 -8.51 4.18 15.01
N PRO A 563 -7.22 4.25 15.40
CA PRO A 563 -6.34 3.09 15.37
C PRO A 563 -6.91 1.96 16.21
N THR A 564 -6.73 0.73 15.74
CA THR A 564 -7.14 -0.46 16.49
C THR A 564 -6.25 -0.65 17.71
N TYR A 565 -4.95 -0.31 17.58
CA TYR A 565 -3.98 -0.43 18.65
C TYR A 565 -3.10 0.81 18.77
N VAL A 566 -2.84 1.23 20.01
CA VAL A 566 -1.83 2.23 20.35
C VAL A 566 -0.91 1.64 21.42
N LEU A 567 0.38 1.56 21.13
CA LEU A 567 1.40 1.02 22.03
C LEU A 567 2.33 2.17 22.46
N PRO A 568 1.93 2.98 23.45
CA PRO A 568 2.73 4.09 23.94
C PRO A 568 3.92 3.59 24.75
N MET A 569 5.13 3.88 24.29
CA MET A 569 6.38 3.37 24.87
C MET A 569 7.32 4.51 25.27
N HIS A 570 8.44 4.17 25.91
CA HIS A 570 9.55 5.09 26.16
C HIS A 570 9.15 6.48 26.70
N CYS A 571 9.36 7.52 25.90
CA CYS A 571 9.21 8.94 26.23
C CYS A 571 7.75 9.42 26.29
N THR A 572 6.78 8.53 26.13
CA THR A 572 5.36 8.90 26.23
C THR A 572 5.00 9.37 27.64
N GLY A 573 5.55 8.74 28.66
CA GLY A 573 5.31 9.11 30.07
C GLY A 573 3.97 8.61 30.64
N PHE A 574 3.95 8.44 31.95
CA PHE A 574 2.88 7.76 32.69
C PHE A 574 1.52 8.45 32.53
N ASN A 575 1.49 9.77 32.65
CA ASN A 575 0.25 10.55 32.54
C ASN A 575 -0.40 10.39 31.16
N ALA A 576 0.39 10.43 30.09
CA ALA A 576 -0.11 10.25 28.73
C ALA A 576 -0.59 8.81 28.50
N LYS A 577 0.13 7.79 29.00
CA LYS A 577 -0.30 6.38 28.96
C LYS A 577 -1.67 6.20 29.64
N VAL A 578 -1.87 6.79 30.83
CA VAL A 578 -3.14 6.75 31.56
C VAL A 578 -4.25 7.47 30.78
N ALA A 579 -3.97 8.66 30.24
CA ALA A 579 -4.95 9.42 29.47
C ALA A 579 -5.40 8.68 28.20
N LEU A 580 -4.46 8.10 27.45
CA LEU A 580 -4.75 7.24 26.29
C LEU A 580 -5.59 6.03 26.70
N SER A 581 -5.19 5.30 27.75
CA SER A 581 -5.91 4.12 28.22
C SER A 581 -7.34 4.44 28.66
N ASN A 582 -7.56 5.59 29.28
CA ASN A 582 -8.91 6.04 29.66
C ASN A 582 -9.80 6.34 28.43
N ALA A 583 -9.23 6.90 27.37
CA ALA A 583 -9.98 7.29 26.17
C ALA A 583 -10.23 6.11 25.21
N LEU A 584 -9.23 5.25 25.02
CA LEU A 584 -9.22 4.19 24.00
C LEU A 584 -9.45 2.78 24.56
N GLY A 585 -9.43 2.60 25.89
CA GLY A 585 -9.68 1.32 26.56
C GLY A 585 -8.68 0.23 26.15
N GLU A 586 -9.20 -0.93 25.75
CA GLU A 586 -8.41 -2.12 25.37
C GLU A 586 -7.54 -1.92 24.11
N ALA A 587 -7.79 -0.86 23.33
CA ALA A 587 -6.93 -0.52 22.20
C ALA A 587 -5.53 -0.03 22.63
N VAL A 588 -5.37 0.43 23.88
CA VAL A 588 -4.05 0.83 24.40
C VAL A 588 -3.37 -0.36 25.04
N VAL A 589 -2.30 -0.83 24.41
CA VAL A 589 -1.58 -2.02 24.85
C VAL A 589 -0.28 -1.59 25.53
N PRO A 590 -0.05 -1.97 26.80
CA PRO A 590 1.24 -1.75 27.45
C PRO A 590 2.30 -2.58 26.72
N ALA A 591 3.37 -1.93 26.29
CA ALA A 591 4.47 -2.57 25.57
C ALA A 591 5.80 -2.33 26.30
N GLY A 592 6.74 -3.26 26.15
CA GLY A 592 8.06 -3.19 26.77
C GLY A 592 9.03 -4.29 26.32
N THR A 593 10.29 -4.21 26.78
CA THR A 593 11.38 -5.12 26.41
C THR A 593 10.96 -6.59 26.50
N GLY A 594 11.25 -7.35 25.45
CA GLY A 594 10.97 -8.78 25.34
C GLY A 594 9.56 -9.14 24.86
N MET A 595 8.71 -8.15 24.60
CA MET A 595 7.43 -8.41 23.95
C MET A 595 7.62 -8.69 22.46
N ARG A 596 6.92 -9.71 21.97
CA ARG A 596 6.75 -10.03 20.56
C ARG A 596 5.30 -9.73 20.16
N ILE A 597 5.12 -8.89 19.16
CA ILE A 597 3.81 -8.51 18.62
C ILE A 597 3.70 -9.04 17.20
N GLU A 598 2.63 -9.76 16.89
CA GLU A 598 2.39 -10.32 15.57
C GLU A 598 1.11 -9.77 14.95
N PHE A 599 1.24 -9.20 13.76
CA PHE A 599 0.15 -8.77 12.92
C PHE A 599 0.02 -9.72 11.72
N ALA A 600 -0.80 -10.76 11.88
CA ALA A 600 -1.17 -11.63 10.77
C ALA A 600 -2.10 -10.91 9.78
N GLY A 601 -1.76 -10.94 8.50
CA GLY A 601 -2.53 -10.37 7.41
C GLY A 601 -3.84 -11.12 7.17
N GLY A 602 -4.82 -10.39 6.65
CA GLY A 602 -6.13 -10.90 6.30
C GLY A 602 -6.17 -11.53 4.91
N ASN A 603 -7.28 -11.33 4.20
CA ASN A 603 -7.42 -11.74 2.80
C ASN A 603 -7.65 -10.53 1.87
N ALA A 604 -7.59 -10.75 0.56
CA ALA A 604 -7.77 -9.70 -0.44
C ALA A 604 -9.17 -9.04 -0.38
N GLN A 605 -10.19 -9.75 0.10
CA GLN A 605 -11.53 -9.19 0.26
C GLN A 605 -11.58 -8.21 1.44
N GLU A 606 -10.97 -8.55 2.58
CA GLU A 606 -10.80 -7.65 3.72
C GLU A 606 -10.00 -6.41 3.32
N ASP A 607 -8.91 -6.60 2.59
CA ASP A 607 -8.07 -5.48 2.13
C ASP A 607 -8.83 -4.52 1.21
N SER A 608 -9.67 -5.04 0.31
CA SER A 608 -10.50 -4.22 -0.59
C SER A 608 -11.57 -3.38 0.13
N ARG A 609 -11.88 -3.70 1.39
CA ARG A 609 -12.85 -2.96 2.22
C ARG A 609 -12.20 -1.85 3.04
N LEU A 610 -10.88 -1.82 3.11
CA LEU A 610 -10.16 -0.79 3.86
C LEU A 610 -10.41 0.57 3.21
N MET A 611 -10.66 1.55 4.08
CA MET A 611 -10.87 2.94 3.68
C MET A 611 -9.72 3.76 4.24
N GLY A 612 -9.25 4.72 3.44
CA GLY A 612 -8.25 5.68 3.87
C GLY A 612 -8.66 6.42 5.13
N ALA A 613 -7.69 6.62 6.02
CA ALA A 613 -7.90 7.45 7.20
C ALA A 613 -8.17 8.91 6.80
N ARG A 614 -9.09 9.54 7.52
CA ARG A 614 -9.41 10.97 7.40
C ARG A 614 -9.23 11.60 8.77
N ILE A 615 -8.71 12.82 8.78
CA ILE A 615 -8.53 13.59 10.00
C ILE A 615 -9.58 14.69 9.97
N GLN A 616 -10.45 14.69 10.97
CA GLN A 616 -11.48 15.70 11.13
C GLN A 616 -10.90 16.95 11.81
N ASP A 617 -11.38 18.12 11.38
CA ASP A 617 -10.96 19.41 11.94
C ASP A 617 -11.35 19.57 13.41
#